data_AF-A0A0N9HYS8-F1
#
_entry.id   AF-A0A0N9HYS8-F1
#
_cell.length_a   1.000
_cell.length_b   1.000
_cell.length_c   1.000
_cell.angle_alpha   90.00
_cell.angle_beta   90.00
_cell.angle_gamma   90.00
#
_symmetry.space_group_name_H-M   'P 1'
#
loop_
_entity.id
_entity.type
_entity.pdbx_description
1 polymer ?
#
loop_
_entity_poly.entity_id
_entity_poly.type
_entity_poly.pdbx_seq_one_letter_code
_entity_poly.pdbx_strand_id
1 'polypeptide(L)'
;MSTTTRRLLSACVLASTLFPLVGAPAMADTVTGVYHGSGYSDWGFAIHYARAQAGQRAAADGFAYEDCVETETVIRMFEAHVTWECTRET
;
A
#
# COMPACT_ATOMS: atom_id res chain seq x y z
N MET A 1 -66.67 6.26 -18.91
CA MET A 1 -67.12 5.00 -19.55
C MET A 1 -65.92 4.07 -19.65
N SER A 2 -66.12 2.75 -19.65
CA SER A 2 -65.09 1.69 -19.53
C SER A 2 -64.37 1.68 -18.16
N THR A 3 -64.25 0.62 -17.35
CA THR A 3 -64.03 -0.85 -17.48
C THR A 3 -62.61 -1.25 -17.91
N THR A 4 -61.91 -2.22 -17.29
CA THR A 4 -62.24 -3.07 -16.09
C THR A 4 -61.24 -2.84 -14.92
N THR A 5 -60.47 -3.74 -14.27
CA THR A 5 -60.19 -5.20 -14.36
C THR A 5 -59.87 -5.75 -12.94
N ARG A 6 -59.03 -6.80 -12.75
CA ARG A 6 -58.76 -7.47 -11.46
C ARG A 6 -57.47 -8.33 -11.54
N ARG A 7 -56.88 -8.68 -10.38
CA ARG A 7 -55.90 -9.77 -10.14
C ARG A 7 -54.50 -9.59 -10.79
N LEU A 8 -53.42 -10.26 -10.34
CA LEU A 8 -53.24 -11.35 -9.35
C LEU A 8 -52.18 -11.03 -8.28
N LEU A 9 -52.18 -11.79 -7.19
CA LEU A 9 -51.05 -11.94 -6.26
C LEU A 9 -50.02 -12.93 -6.84
N SER A 10 -48.72 -12.72 -6.57
CA SER A 10 -47.74 -13.80 -6.52
C SER A 10 -46.58 -13.42 -5.61
N ALA A 11 -46.32 -14.22 -4.57
CA ALA A 11 -45.25 -13.98 -3.59
C ALA A 11 -44.18 -15.06 -3.72
N CYS A 12 -43.11 -14.77 -4.48
CA CYS A 12 -41.95 -15.65 -4.57
C CYS A 12 -41.04 -15.47 -3.35
N VAL A 13 -41.33 -16.20 -2.27
CA VAL A 13 -40.43 -16.31 -1.11
C VAL A 13 -39.23 -17.17 -1.52
N LEU A 14 -38.18 -16.51 -2.02
CA LEU A 14 -36.89 -17.13 -2.29
C LEU A 14 -36.16 -17.40 -0.97
N ALA A 15 -36.24 -18.64 -0.49
CA ALA A 15 -35.52 -19.11 0.67
C ALA A 15 -34.02 -19.29 0.33
N SER A 16 -33.27 -18.20 0.34
CA SER A 16 -31.82 -18.19 0.13
C SER A 16 -31.12 -18.99 1.23
N THR A 17 -30.62 -20.18 0.90
CA THR A 17 -29.82 -21.01 1.81
C THR A 17 -28.50 -20.32 2.13
N LEU A 18 -28.35 -19.86 3.37
CA LEU A 18 -27.10 -19.31 3.89
C LEU A 18 -26.04 -20.42 3.98
N PHE A 19 -25.27 -20.61 2.90
CA PHE A 19 -24.03 -21.36 2.96
C PHE A 19 -23.06 -20.65 3.91
N PRO A 20 -22.55 -21.32 4.96
CA PRO A 20 -21.47 -20.75 5.76
C PRO A 20 -20.21 -20.74 4.90
N LEU A 21 -19.88 -19.58 4.34
CA LEU A 21 -18.56 -19.30 3.78
C LEU A 21 -17.55 -19.40 4.93
N VAL A 22 -16.94 -20.58 5.06
CA VAL A 22 -15.77 -20.79 5.92
C VAL A 22 -14.62 -20.02 5.29
N GLY A 23 -14.50 -18.74 5.67
CA GLY A 23 -13.41 -17.89 5.24
C GLY A 23 -12.09 -18.51 5.69
N ALA A 24 -11.26 -18.90 4.74
CA ALA A 24 -9.85 -19.15 5.03
C ALA A 24 -9.25 -17.87 5.63
N PRO A 25 -8.35 -17.96 6.63
CA PRO A 25 -7.63 -16.79 7.09
C PRO A 25 -6.86 -16.19 5.90
N ALA A 26 -7.04 -14.89 5.67
CA ALA A 26 -6.15 -14.16 4.79
C ALA A 26 -4.76 -14.17 5.46
N MET A 27 -3.84 -14.97 4.91
CA MET A 27 -2.42 -14.78 5.16
C MET A 27 -2.07 -13.46 4.47
N ALA A 28 -1.71 -12.44 5.25
CA ALA A 28 -1.16 -11.22 4.67
C ALA A 28 0.23 -11.54 4.13
N ASP A 29 0.46 -11.38 2.83
CA ASP A 29 1.79 -11.58 2.26
C ASP A 29 2.69 -10.41 2.70
N THR A 30 3.84 -10.74 3.28
CA THR A 30 4.84 -9.74 3.68
C THR A 30 5.63 -9.32 2.46
N VAL A 31 5.47 -8.07 2.02
CA VAL A 31 6.20 -7.50 0.88
C VAL A 31 7.38 -6.69 1.40
N THR A 32 8.58 -7.00 0.93
CA THR A 32 9.82 -6.29 1.27
C THR A 32 10.44 -5.63 0.03
N GLY A 33 11.08 -4.48 0.23
CA GLY A 33 11.77 -3.72 -0.83
C GLY A 33 13.00 -2.99 -0.30
N VAL A 34 14.02 -2.82 -1.14
CA VAL A 34 15.29 -2.18 -0.77
C VAL A 34 15.53 -0.96 -1.65
N TYR A 35 15.64 0.21 -1.03
CA TYR A 35 15.63 1.50 -1.69
C TYR A 35 16.88 2.29 -1.33
N HIS A 36 17.84 2.31 -2.27
CA HIS A 36 18.99 3.19 -2.17
C HIS A 36 18.62 4.63 -2.55
N GLY A 37 19.28 5.61 -1.95
CA GLY A 37 19.21 7.02 -2.32
C GLY A 37 20.58 7.67 -2.27
N SER A 38 20.85 8.59 -3.18
CA SER A 38 22.08 9.40 -3.19
C SER A 38 21.79 10.89 -3.31
N GLY A 39 22.70 11.71 -2.78
CA GLY A 39 22.58 13.17 -2.80
C GLY A 39 23.93 13.86 -2.79
N TYR A 40 24.01 15.03 -3.41
CA TYR A 40 25.18 15.91 -3.43
C TYR A 40 24.81 17.31 -2.94
N SER A 41 25.67 17.96 -2.16
CA SER A 41 25.49 19.37 -1.76
C SER A 41 26.77 19.99 -1.19
N ASP A 42 27.21 21.11 -1.78
CA ASP A 42 28.24 22.00 -1.22
C ASP A 42 27.82 22.67 0.12
N TRP A 43 26.51 22.63 0.42
CA TRP A 43 25.88 23.30 1.56
C TRP A 43 25.46 22.33 2.67
N GLY A 44 25.92 21.07 2.63
CA GLY A 44 25.66 20.06 3.64
C GLY A 44 24.32 19.32 3.54
N PHE A 45 23.44 19.67 2.59
CA PHE A 45 22.12 19.04 2.43
C PHE A 45 22.15 17.64 1.76
N ALA A 46 23.33 17.09 1.49
CA ALA A 46 23.50 15.83 0.74
C ALA A 46 22.67 14.66 1.32
N ILE A 47 22.65 14.50 2.65
CA ILE A 47 21.85 13.45 3.31
C ILE A 47 20.34 13.66 3.19
N HIS A 48 19.87 14.91 3.16
CA HIS A 48 18.45 15.20 2.95
C HIS A 48 18.02 14.83 1.52
N TYR A 49 18.87 15.07 0.52
CA TYR A 49 18.60 14.65 -0.86
C TYR A 49 18.69 13.13 -1.03
N ALA A 50 19.64 12.45 -0.37
CA ALA A 50 19.74 11.00 -0.36
C ALA A 50 18.48 10.34 0.23
N ARG A 51 18.05 10.78 1.41
CA ARG A 51 16.80 10.32 2.06
C ARG A 51 15.55 10.63 1.23
N ALA A 52 15.45 11.83 0.66
CA ALA A 52 14.34 12.19 -0.23
C ALA A 52 14.29 11.28 -1.48
N GLN A 53 15.44 10.93 -2.06
CA GLN A 53 15.52 10.03 -3.21
C GLN A 53 15.15 8.58 -2.86
N ALA A 54 15.58 8.07 -1.69
CA ALA A 54 15.19 6.74 -1.22
C ALA A 54 13.68 6.67 -0.94
N GLY A 55 13.14 7.62 -0.17
CA GLY A 55 11.72 7.70 0.15
C GLY A 55 10.82 7.91 -1.06
N GLN A 56 11.25 8.68 -2.07
CA GLN A 56 10.51 8.82 -3.33
C GLN A 56 10.44 7.51 -4.13
N ARG A 57 11.45 6.64 -4.02
CA ARG A 57 11.43 5.31 -4.67
C ARG A 57 10.54 4.33 -3.90
N ALA A 58 10.66 4.28 -2.57
CA ALA A 58 9.78 3.47 -1.73
C ALA A 58 8.29 3.85 -1.91
N ALA A 59 7.98 5.15 -1.93
CA ALA A 59 6.62 5.64 -2.14
C ALA A 59 6.08 5.38 -3.56
N ALA A 60 6.94 5.28 -4.58
CA ALA A 60 6.53 4.91 -5.94
C ALA A 60 6.06 3.44 -6.02
N ASP A 61 6.64 2.56 -5.22
CA ASP A 61 6.25 1.15 -5.07
C ASP A 61 5.14 0.95 -4.01
N GLY A 62 4.63 2.04 -3.42
CA GLY A 62 3.50 2.04 -2.49
C GLY A 62 3.83 1.68 -1.05
N PHE A 63 5.08 1.83 -0.62
CA PHE A 63 5.45 1.81 0.81
C PHE A 63 5.22 3.18 1.46
N ALA A 64 4.72 3.19 2.69
CA ALA A 64 4.65 4.36 3.54
C ALA A 64 6.04 4.67 4.16
N TYR A 65 6.20 5.83 4.80
CA TYR A 65 7.46 6.15 5.49
C TYR A 65 7.66 5.27 6.74
N GLU A 66 6.55 4.91 7.37
CA GLU A 66 6.44 4.08 8.57
C GLU A 66 6.81 2.61 8.30
N ASP A 67 6.69 2.16 7.05
CA ASP A 67 7.09 0.82 6.60
C ASP A 67 8.62 0.69 6.45
N CYS A 68 9.36 1.82 6.45
CA CYS A 68 10.75 1.90 6.02
C CYS A 68 11.73 2.16 7.18
N VAL A 69 12.85 1.43 7.18
CA VAL A 69 13.97 1.60 8.11
C VAL A 69 15.24 1.92 7.33
N GLU A 70 15.96 2.97 7.74
CA GLU A 70 17.28 3.28 7.19
C GLU A 70 18.34 2.35 7.81
N THR A 71 18.84 1.39 7.02
CA THR A 71 19.77 0.34 7.48
C THR A 71 21.24 0.65 7.20
N GLU A 72 21.52 1.50 6.19
CA GLU A 72 22.86 1.99 5.89
C GLU A 72 22.84 3.51 5.63
N THR A 73 23.86 4.22 6.10
CA THR A 73 24.08 5.64 5.77
C THR A 73 25.56 5.95 5.71
N VAL A 74 26.01 6.42 4.54
CA VAL A 74 27.40 6.81 4.26
C VAL A 74 27.43 8.29 3.91
N ILE A 75 28.13 9.08 4.71
CA ILE A 75 28.29 10.53 4.52
C ILE A 75 29.75 10.83 4.18
N ARG A 76 29.97 11.63 3.12
CA ARG A 76 31.24 12.22 2.72
C ARG A 76 31.09 13.75 2.71
N MET A 77 32.16 14.48 2.40
CA MET A 77 32.19 15.95 2.57
C MET A 77 31.12 16.71 1.77
N PHE A 78 30.76 16.23 0.57
CA PHE A 78 29.72 16.82 -0.28
C PHE A 78 28.67 15.80 -0.74
N GLU A 79 28.79 14.54 -0.36
CA GLU A 79 27.98 13.42 -0.87
C GLU A 79 27.37 12.63 0.28
N ALA A 80 26.18 12.07 0.08
CA ALA A 80 25.61 11.09 0.97
C ALA A 80 24.92 9.98 0.19
N HIS A 81 24.96 8.78 0.75
CA HIS A 81 24.22 7.61 0.29
C HIS A 81 23.47 7.01 1.48
N VAL A 82 22.25 6.55 1.25
CA VAL A 82 21.45 5.81 2.23
C VAL A 82 20.87 4.56 1.59
N THR A 83 20.68 3.52 2.39
CA THR A 83 19.90 2.32 2.04
C THR A 83 18.73 2.23 3.02
N TRP A 84 17.51 2.19 2.49
CA TRP A 84 16.29 1.93 3.26
C TRP A 84 15.78 0.53 2.93
N GLU A 85 15.39 -0.23 3.95
CA GLU A 85 14.67 -1.49 3.83
C GLU A 85 13.23 -1.25 4.28
N CYS A 86 12.27 -1.47 3.39
CA CYS A 86 10.85 -1.25 3.65
C CYS A 86 10.11 -2.59 3.67
N THR A 87 9.22 -2.76 4.65
CA THR A 87 8.45 -3.99 4.88
C THR A 87 7.01 -3.65 5.22
N ARG A 88 6.05 -4.22 4.50
CA ARG A 88 4.62 -4.08 4.81
C ARG A 88 3.85 -5.37 4.61
N GLU A 89 2.76 -5.50 5.35
CA GLU A 89 1.75 -6.55 5.16
C GLU A 89 0.73 -6.10 4.08
N THR A 90 0.03 -7.05 3.45
CA THR A 90 -0.99 -6.81 2.39
C THR A 90 -2.38 -7.28 2.77
#